data_AF-A0AA49JXC9-F1
#
_entry.id   AF-A0AA49JXC9-F1
#
_cell.length_a   1.000
_cell.length_b   1.000
_cell.length_c   1.000
_cell.angle_alpha   90.00
_cell.angle_beta   90.00
_cell.angle_gamma   90.00
#
_symmetry.space_group_name_H-M   'P 1'
#
loop_
_entity.id
_entity.type
_entity.pdbx_description
1 polymer ?
#
loop_
_entity_poly.entity_id
_entity_poly.type
_entity_poly.pdbx_seq_one_letter_code
_entity_poly.pdbx_strand_id
1 'polypeptide(L)' 'MPKLTKEKAEKIARAHACSHCKEYTYRRLTVKAAPKAITEELGAVWVANKTCGVCDYKEEIGIAEDGDIVYAS' A
#
# COMPACT_ATOMS: atom_id res chain seq x y z
N MET A 1 -12.94 -2.91 -14.12
CA MET A 1 -12.31 -1.72 -13.50
C MET A 1 -12.33 -1.98 -12.00
N PRO A 2 -11.20 -1.88 -11.28
CA PRO A 2 -11.22 -2.03 -9.83
C PRO A 2 -12.16 -0.99 -9.24
N LYS A 3 -13.05 -1.39 -8.32
CA LYS A 3 -13.96 -0.44 -7.65
C LYS A 3 -13.18 0.59 -6.82
N LEU A 4 -12.02 0.19 -6.32
CA LEU A 4 -11.09 1.08 -5.63
C LEU A 4 -10.28 1.90 -6.64
N THR A 5 -10.43 3.22 -6.60
CA THR A 5 -9.62 4.13 -7.41
C THR A 5 -8.20 4.23 -6.85
N LYS A 6 -7.24 4.54 -7.74
CA LYS A 6 -5.84 4.78 -7.37
C LYS A 6 -5.72 5.85 -6.27
N GLU A 7 -6.45 6.96 -6.40
CA GLU A 7 -6.44 8.05 -5.42
C GLU A 7 -6.89 7.59 -4.02
N LYS A 8 -7.88 6.68 -3.95
CA LYS A 8 -8.34 6.12 -2.68
C LYS A 8 -7.33 5.13 -2.10
N ALA A 9 -6.71 4.30 -2.95
CA ALA A 9 -5.59 3.45 -2.55
C ALA A 9 -4.39 4.26 -2.01
N GLU A 10 -4.07 5.41 -2.61
CA GLU A 10 -3.04 6.34 -2.11
C GLU A 10 -3.39 6.90 -0.73
N LYS A 11 -4.66 7.24 -0.48
CA LYS A 11 -5.12 7.67 0.84
C LYS A 11 -4.99 6.57 1.88
N ILE A 12 -5.40 5.34 1.54
CA ILE A 12 -5.28 4.17 2.42
C ILE A 12 -3.81 3.90 2.75
N ALA A 13 -2.93 3.92 1.75
CA ALA A 13 -1.51 3.70 1.94
C ALA A 13 -0.85 4.73 2.87
N ARG A 14 -1.25 6.01 2.78
CA ARG A 14 -0.81 7.08 3.68
C ARG A 14 -1.35 6.92 5.10
N ALA A 15 -2.58 6.41 5.22
CA ALA A 15 -3.24 6.15 6.50
C ALA A 15 -2.73 4.86 7.19
N HIS A 16 -1.93 4.04 6.51
CA HIS A 16 -1.25 2.91 7.15
C HIS A 16 0.05 3.40 7.79
N ALA A 17 0.24 3.16 9.09
CA ALA A 17 1.45 3.52 9.82
C ALA A 17 2.68 2.77 9.29
N CYS A 18 3.86 3.31 9.55
CA CYS A 18 5.09 2.63 9.18
C CYS A 18 5.21 1.35 10.01
N SER A 19 5.46 0.22 9.36
CA SER A 19 5.52 -1.07 10.05
C SER A 19 6.63 -1.12 11.10
N HIS A 20 7.72 -0.35 10.89
CA HIS A 20 8.90 -0.27 11.74
C HIS A 20 8.79 0.77 12.88
N CYS A 21 8.59 2.06 12.58
CA CYS A 21 8.58 3.13 13.59
C CYS A 21 7.19 3.64 13.99
N LYS A 22 6.11 3.12 13.39
CA LYS A 22 4.70 3.51 13.64
C LYS A 22 4.33 4.96 13.29
N GLU A 23 5.18 5.68 12.57
CA GLU A 23 4.86 7.01 12.06
C GLU A 23 4.12 7.00 10.73
N TYR A 24 3.43 8.10 10.43
CA TYR A 24 2.63 8.27 9.21
C TYR A 24 3.32 9.18 8.17
N THR A 25 4.58 9.54 8.43
CA THR A 25 5.36 10.41 7.56
C THR A 25 6.09 9.59 6.52
N TYR A 26 5.77 9.82 5.24
CA TYR A 26 6.40 9.13 4.11
C TYR A 26 7.04 10.13 3.15
N ARG A 27 8.34 10.00 2.92
CA ARG A 27 9.06 10.84 1.95
C ARG A 27 8.77 10.44 0.50
N ARG A 28 8.44 9.17 0.27
CA ARG A 28 8.06 8.61 -1.03
C ARG A 28 6.92 7.63 -0.83
N LEU A 29 5.90 7.73 -1.67
CA LEU A 29 4.78 6.80 -1.72
C LEU A 29 4.36 6.66 -3.18
N THR A 30 4.26 5.44 -3.66
CA THR A 30 3.88 5.14 -5.04
C THR A 30 2.91 3.98 -5.04
N VAL A 31 1.74 4.20 -5.63
CA VAL A 31 0.70 3.18 -5.78
C VAL A 31 0.62 2.74 -7.23
N LYS A 32 0.64 1.44 -7.45
CA LYS A 32 0.55 0.80 -8.77
C LYS A 32 -0.48 -0.32 -8.73
N ALA A 33 -1.09 -0.62 -9.87
CA ALA A 33 -1.97 -1.77 -9.97
C ALA A 33 -1.18 -3.04 -9.64
N ALA A 34 -1.79 -3.93 -8.87
CA ALA A 34 -1.18 -5.20 -8.54
C ALA A 34 -0.97 -6.06 -9.81
N PRO A 35 0.15 -6.78 -9.93
CA PRO A 35 0.30 -7.80 -10.95
C PRO A 35 -0.70 -8.93 -10.73
N LYS A 36 -1.10 -9.62 -11.81
CA LYS A 36 -2.09 -10.71 -11.77
C LYS A 36 -1.82 -11.74 -10.69
N ALA A 37 -0.57 -12.19 -10.54
CA ALA A 37 -0.18 -13.14 -9.50
C ALA A 37 -0.57 -12.67 -8.09
N ILE A 38 -0.24 -11.43 -7.73
CA ILE A 38 -0.58 -10.86 -6.42
C ILE A 38 -2.10 -10.72 -6.24
N THR A 39 -2.81 -10.33 -7.30
CA THR A 39 -4.28 -10.25 -7.24
C THR A 39 -4.94 -11.62 -7.07
N GLU A 40 -4.43 -12.65 -7.74
CA GLU A 40 -4.99 -14.00 -7.69
C GLU A 40 -4.61 -14.75 -6.41
N GLU A 41 -3.39 -14.57 -5.90
CA GLU A 41 -2.89 -15.28 -4.71
C GLU A 41 -3.25 -14.56 -3.40
N LEU A 42 -3.18 -13.23 -3.38
CA LEU A 42 -3.34 -12.42 -2.15
C LEU A 42 -4.57 -11.52 -2.16
N GLY A 43 -5.29 -11.43 -3.28
CA GLY A 43 -6.48 -10.57 -3.40
C GLY A 43 -6.18 -9.07 -3.46
N ALA A 44 -4.90 -8.67 -3.56
CA ALA A 44 -4.53 -7.26 -3.65
C ALA A 44 -4.76 -6.74 -5.07
N VAL A 45 -5.50 -5.64 -5.21
CA VAL A 45 -5.73 -4.95 -6.50
C VAL A 45 -4.79 -3.77 -6.70
N TRP A 46 -4.27 -3.21 -5.60
CA TRP A 46 -3.26 -2.15 -5.61
C TRP A 46 -2.08 -2.54 -4.73
N VAL A 47 -0.88 -2.18 -5.16
CA VAL A 47 0.35 -2.33 -4.39
C VAL A 47 0.93 -0.94 -4.15
N ALA A 48 1.17 -0.60 -2.89
CA ALA A 48 1.77 0.67 -2.49
C ALA A 48 3.17 0.45 -1.94
N ASN A 49 4.16 1.03 -2.61
CA ASN A 49 5.53 1.08 -2.16
C ASN A 49 5.75 2.43 -1.46
N LYS A 50 6.10 2.40 -0.17
CA LYS A 50 6.32 3.61 0.63
C LYS A 50 7.65 3.56 1.35
N THR A 51 8.27 4.71 1.51
CA THR A 51 9.52 4.89 2.25
C THR A 51 9.25 5.86 3.39
N CYS A 52 9.41 5.37 4.62
CA CYS A 52 9.27 6.19 5.82
C CYS A 52 10.18 7.41 5.74
N GLY A 53 9.65 8.59 6.07
CA GLY A 53 10.41 9.84 6.11
C GLY A 53 11.27 10.01 7.37
N VAL A 54 11.16 9.09 8.33
CA VAL A 54 11.85 9.19 9.62
C VAL A 54 12.89 8.10 9.84
N CYS A 55 12.52 6.83 9.60
CA CYS A 55 13.45 5.71 9.73
C CYS A 55 13.96 5.14 8.39
N ASP A 56 13.61 5.77 7.27
CA ASP A 56 13.98 5.33 5.90
C ASP A 56 13.53 3.89 5.53
N TYR A 57 12.72 3.24 6.38
CA TYR A 57 12.19 1.91 6.12
C TYR A 57 11.36 1.90 4.83
N LYS A 58 11.68 0.96 3.94
CA LYS A 58 10.94 0.73 2.71
C LYS A 58 9.99 -0.42 2.98
N GLU A 59 8.72 -0.17 2.76
CA GLU A 59 7.69 -1.18 2.91
C GLU A 59 6.77 -1.19 1.70
N GLU A 60 6.30 -2.39 1.38
CA GLU A 60 5.30 -2.65 0.37
C GLU A 60 4.03 -3.15 1.05
N ILE A 61 2.90 -2.55 0.69
CA ILE A 61 1.58 -2.99 1.18
C ILE A 61 0.67 -3.33 0.01
N GLY A 62 -0.09 -4.42 0.17
CA GLY A 62 -1.16 -4.81 -0.75
C GLY A 62 -2.51 -4.31 -0.26
N ILE A 63 -3.31 -3.72 -1.14
CA ILE A 63 -4.64 -3.18 -0.85
C ILE A 63 -5.67 -3.91 -1.70
N ALA A 64 -6.69 -4.50 -1.04
CA ALA A 64 -7.82 -5.18 -1.68
C ALA A 64 -8.84 -4.21 -2.30
N GLU A 65 -9.83 -4.74 -3.02
CA GLU A 65 -10.84 -3.92 -3.70
C GLU A 65 -11.75 -3.16 -2.73
N ASP A 66 -12.00 -3.69 -1.54
CA ASP A 66 -12.77 -3.04 -0.47
C ASP A 66 -11.96 -1.97 0.30
N GLY A 67 -10.63 -2.00 0.20
CA GLY A 67 -9.72 -1.08 0.87
C GLY A 67 -8.92 -1.66 2.04
N ASP A 68 -9.11 -2.93 2.39
CA ASP A 68 -8.32 -3.63 3.39
C ASP A 68 -6.87 -3.86 2.96
N ILE A 69 -5.95 -3.82 3.92
CA ILE A 69 -4.54 -4.17 3.73
C ILE A 69 -4.42 -5.68 3.85
N VAL A 70 -4.09 -6.35 2.75
CA VAL A 70 -3.99 -7.83 2.72
C VAL A 70 -2.59 -8.34 3.04
N TYR A 71 -1.55 -7.52 2.84
CA TYR A 71 -0.19 -7.81 3.29
C TYR A 71 0.62 -6.54 3.48
N ALA A 72 1.68 -6.64 4.30
CA ALA A 72 2.71 -5.63 4.48
C ALA A 72 4.07 -6.33 4.60
N SER A 73 5.05 -5.92 3.79
CA SER A 73 6.43 -6.44 3.79
C SER A 73 7.45 -5.32 3.81
#